data_AF-A0A7Y2H0G7-F1
#
_entry.id   AF-A0A7Y2H0G7-F1
#
_cell.length_a   1.000
_cell.length_b   1.000
_cell.length_c   1.000
_cell.angle_alpha   90.00
_cell.angle_beta   90.00
_cell.angle_gamma   90.00
#
_symmetry.space_group_name_H-M   'P 1'
#
loop_
_entity.id
_entity.type
_entity.pdbx_description
1 polymer ?
#
loop_
_entity_poly.entity_id
_entity_poly.type
_entity_poly.pdbx_seq_one_letter_code
_entity_poly.pdbx_strand_id
1 'polypeptide(L)'
;MTGIIHRFNRRYVLQAVLILLLAGSPLADPARSQNAATSGLQDRIEGLLIGSAIGDAAGGPFEFQPPAYLTPYDRTAPLDSTSIRELADRFTLSEYVLVDQAAPYGPWLNRAPAGTVTDDTRFKLLFMRSLSMSSETEGACMPGAEAFAEELLRWHGDADGPFGDLPQMWLDEFAPSARWILGDRDPDLTAPPERQWGGIPTMAGQMPFLPVAGLYPGAPEQAYRAVWNVNFLDNGWGRDVTASLIGGLSHAIIPGATWVSVENAMRATDPFGFGRVPWVERRLERWLDEAHAIAREAEGRPSVLYDLLEARLGAETWWEAHVPLVVVFAAAATARYDPLATMQLILEFGHDTDSYLQLAGAMFGALHGTDIFPPAMRTAVAHRLQEDFGESVGEWAERLTSCALRR
;
A
#
# COMPACT_ATOMS: atom_id res chain seq x y z
N MET A 1 -11.43 2.67 -89.84
CA MET A 1 -10.58 3.15 -88.73
C MET A 1 -10.48 2.05 -87.69
N THR A 2 -9.27 1.88 -87.19
CA THR A 2 -8.62 0.86 -86.36
C THR A 2 -9.30 0.34 -85.09
N GLY A 3 -8.98 -0.93 -84.78
CA GLY A 3 -9.05 -1.64 -83.49
C GLY A 3 -9.09 -3.16 -83.81
N ILE A 4 -8.39 -4.12 -83.20
CA ILE A 4 -7.84 -4.40 -81.87
C ILE A 4 -6.87 -5.61 -82.04
N ILE A 5 -5.87 -5.83 -81.17
CA ILE A 5 -5.51 -7.13 -80.51
C ILE A 5 -4.11 -7.08 -79.83
N HIS A 6 -4.15 -7.51 -78.55
CA HIS A 6 -3.18 -8.09 -77.60
C HIS A 6 -1.65 -7.91 -77.68
N ARG A 7 -1.08 -7.61 -76.49
CA ARG A 7 -0.01 -8.42 -75.85
C ARG A 7 -0.17 -8.47 -74.32
N PHE A 8 0.04 -9.66 -73.77
CA PHE A 8 0.11 -10.04 -72.35
C PHE A 8 1.25 -9.34 -71.60
N ASN A 9 1.08 -9.03 -70.31
CA ASN A 9 2.22 -8.82 -69.41
C ASN A 9 1.98 -9.25 -67.94
N ARG A 10 3.06 -9.77 -67.36
CA ARG A 10 3.23 -10.48 -66.08
C ARG A 10 2.90 -9.64 -64.84
N ARG A 11 1.76 -9.85 -64.17
CA ARG A 11 1.51 -9.28 -62.82
C ARG A 11 0.77 -10.15 -61.78
N TYR A 12 0.40 -11.40 -62.09
CA TYR A 12 -0.47 -12.19 -61.19
C TYR A 12 0.17 -13.39 -60.48
N VAL A 13 1.48 -13.37 -60.19
CA VAL A 13 2.14 -14.47 -59.44
C VAL A 13 2.81 -14.02 -58.13
N LEU A 14 2.87 -12.71 -57.83
CA LEU A 14 3.58 -12.19 -56.65
C LEU A 14 2.70 -11.82 -55.45
N GLN A 15 1.37 -11.94 -55.53
CA GLN A 15 0.47 -11.67 -54.40
C GLN A 15 -0.01 -12.92 -53.65
N ALA A 16 0.21 -14.13 -54.17
CA ALA A 16 -0.20 -15.37 -53.49
C ALA A 16 0.89 -15.95 -52.56
N VAL A 17 2.12 -15.42 -52.59
CA VAL A 17 3.23 -15.90 -51.74
C VAL A 17 3.46 -15.01 -50.51
N LEU A 18 2.93 -13.77 -50.49
CA LEU A 18 3.11 -12.86 -49.36
C LEU A 18 2.04 -12.98 -48.26
N ILE A 19 0.96 -13.73 -48.50
CA ILE A 19 -0.08 -14.02 -47.48
C ILE A 19 0.23 -15.33 -46.72
N LEU A 20 1.20 -16.13 -47.17
CA LEU A 20 1.61 -17.38 -46.51
C LEU A 20 2.90 -17.26 -45.67
N LEU A 21 3.47 -16.06 -45.54
CA LEU A 21 4.69 -15.81 -44.73
C LEU A 21 4.44 -14.94 -43.48
N LEU A 22 3.18 -14.63 -43.15
CA LEU A 22 2.80 -14.00 -41.87
C LEU A 22 1.95 -14.91 -40.96
N ALA A 23 1.74 -16.18 -41.35
CA ALA A 23 1.07 -17.18 -40.50
C ALA A 23 2.08 -18.01 -39.68
N GLY A 24 3.11 -17.34 -39.16
CA GLY A 24 4.23 -17.96 -38.45
C GLY A 24 4.56 -17.28 -37.13
N SER A 25 3.60 -16.63 -36.48
CA SER A 25 3.70 -16.47 -35.03
C SER A 25 3.29 -17.80 -34.42
N PRO A 26 4.11 -18.47 -33.60
CA PRO A 26 3.60 -19.59 -32.83
C PRO A 26 2.40 -19.04 -32.05
N LEU A 27 1.22 -19.65 -32.23
CA LEU A 27 0.10 -19.43 -31.33
C LEU A 27 0.69 -19.59 -29.94
N ALA A 28 0.79 -18.48 -29.20
CA ALA A 28 1.35 -18.51 -27.86
C ALA A 28 0.59 -19.58 -27.09
N ASP A 29 1.32 -20.55 -26.55
CA ASP A 29 0.72 -21.63 -25.79
C ASP A 29 -0.17 -21.01 -24.69
N PRO A 30 -1.50 -21.23 -24.73
CA PRO A 30 -2.43 -20.61 -23.79
C PRO A 30 -2.02 -20.86 -22.34
N ALA A 31 -1.50 -22.06 -22.05
CA ALA A 31 -1.03 -22.43 -20.72
C ALA A 31 0.21 -21.63 -20.31
N ARG A 32 1.13 -21.37 -21.25
CA ARG A 32 2.31 -20.53 -21.01
C ARG A 32 1.94 -19.06 -20.79
N SER A 33 0.94 -18.56 -21.53
CA SER A 33 0.44 -17.18 -21.36
C SER A 33 -0.32 -16.99 -20.04
N GLN A 34 -1.12 -17.97 -19.62
CA GLN A 34 -1.79 -17.98 -18.33
C GLN A 34 -0.79 -18.08 -17.18
N ASN A 35 0.21 -18.97 -17.27
CA ASN A 35 1.26 -19.07 -16.24
C ASN A 35 2.07 -17.77 -16.11
N ALA A 36 2.38 -17.09 -17.21
CA ALA A 36 3.06 -15.80 -17.18
C ALA A 36 2.18 -14.69 -16.58
N ALA A 37 0.88 -14.68 -16.90
CA ALA A 37 -0.07 -13.72 -16.32
C ALA A 37 -0.26 -13.94 -14.81
N THR A 38 -0.40 -15.19 -14.37
CA THR A 38 -0.49 -15.56 -12.95
C THR A 38 0.79 -15.19 -12.21
N SER A 39 1.97 -15.50 -12.78
CA SER A 39 3.26 -15.12 -12.19
C SER A 39 3.42 -13.60 -12.08
N GLY A 40 3.00 -12.84 -13.09
CA GLY A 40 3.05 -11.38 -13.04
C GLY A 40 2.06 -10.76 -12.05
N LEU A 41 0.88 -11.36 -11.87
CA LEU A 41 -0.08 -10.97 -10.84
C LEU A 41 0.49 -11.23 -9.43
N GLN A 42 1.02 -12.44 -9.20
CA GLN A 42 1.59 -12.81 -7.92
C GLN A 42 2.78 -11.92 -7.54
N ASP A 43 3.69 -11.62 -8.46
CA ASP A 43 4.83 -10.73 -8.20
C ASP A 43 4.40 -9.31 -7.80
N ARG A 44 3.30 -8.79 -8.36
CA ARG A 44 2.74 -7.47 -7.97
C ARG A 44 2.06 -7.51 -6.61
N ILE A 45 1.34 -8.59 -6.30
CA ILE A 45 0.75 -8.81 -4.97
C ILE A 45 1.85 -8.96 -3.93
N GLU A 46 2.87 -9.77 -4.21
CA GLU A 46 4.02 -9.94 -3.33
C GLU A 46 4.79 -8.63 -3.18
N GLY A 47 4.97 -7.88 -4.27
CA GLY A 47 5.55 -6.54 -4.29
C GLY A 47 4.83 -5.58 -3.36
N LEU A 48 3.49 -5.54 -3.42
CA LEU A 48 2.65 -4.75 -2.51
C LEU A 48 2.94 -5.11 -1.05
N LEU A 49 2.91 -6.41 -0.73
CA LEU A 49 3.07 -6.89 0.65
C LEU A 49 4.48 -6.66 1.20
N ILE A 50 5.51 -7.07 0.46
CA ILE A 50 6.91 -6.91 0.90
C ILE A 50 7.34 -5.45 0.88
N GLY A 51 6.86 -4.67 -0.09
CA GLY A 51 7.12 -3.24 -0.16
C GLY A 51 6.54 -2.50 1.03
N SER A 52 5.31 -2.86 1.43
CA SER A 52 4.69 -2.32 2.64
C SER A 52 5.49 -2.66 3.91
N ALA A 53 5.88 -3.92 4.08
CA ALA A 53 6.66 -4.35 5.24
C ALA A 53 8.09 -3.76 5.26
N ILE A 54 8.71 -3.55 4.09
CA ILE A 54 9.99 -2.82 3.98
C ILE A 54 9.81 -1.36 4.36
N GLY A 55 8.73 -0.72 3.94
CA GLY A 55 8.43 0.66 4.26
C GLY A 55 8.29 0.86 5.77
N ASP A 56 7.44 0.06 6.41
CA ASP A 56 7.29 -0.03 7.86
C ASP A 56 8.65 -0.22 8.55
N ALA A 57 9.38 -1.29 8.22
CA ALA A 57 10.64 -1.61 8.88
C ALA A 57 11.77 -0.59 8.65
N ALA A 58 11.70 0.19 7.55
CA ALA A 58 12.64 1.27 7.29
C ALA A 58 12.29 2.54 8.08
N GLY A 59 10.99 2.81 8.26
CA GLY A 59 10.48 3.99 8.96
C GLY A 59 10.54 3.87 10.48
N GLY A 60 10.18 2.72 11.03
CA GLY A 60 10.01 2.55 12.48
C GLY A 60 11.22 3.00 13.33
N PRO A 61 12.49 2.75 12.95
CA PRO A 61 13.65 3.25 13.70
C PRO A 61 13.74 4.77 13.83
N PHE A 62 13.05 5.53 12.98
CA PHE A 62 13.11 6.99 12.88
C PHE A 62 11.77 7.68 13.22
N GLU A 63 10.74 6.90 13.50
CA GLU A 63 9.40 7.39 13.83
C GLU A 63 9.45 8.36 15.02
N PHE A 64 8.86 9.55 14.82
CA PHE A 64 8.85 10.69 15.76
C PHE A 64 10.23 11.12 16.29
N GLN A 65 11.31 10.70 15.64
CA GLN A 65 12.65 11.14 16.00
C GLN A 65 12.95 12.50 15.36
N PRO A 66 13.72 13.37 16.04
CA PRO A 66 14.24 14.58 15.42
C PRO A 66 14.99 14.22 14.12
N PRO A 67 14.95 15.07 13.05
CA PRO A 67 15.58 14.81 11.75
C PRO A 67 17.12 14.66 11.71
N ALA A 68 17.75 14.21 12.79
CA ALA A 68 19.19 14.27 13.07
C ALA A 68 20.06 13.24 12.31
N TYR A 69 19.52 12.47 11.37
CA TYR A 69 20.22 11.26 10.86
C TYR A 69 20.52 11.21 9.36
N LEU A 70 20.28 12.27 8.59
CA LEU A 70 20.29 12.16 7.14
C LEU A 70 21.32 13.11 6.49
N THR A 71 22.27 12.49 5.81
CA THR A 71 23.51 13.03 5.21
C THR A 71 23.28 14.31 4.40
N PRO A 72 24.22 15.29 4.43
CA PRO A 72 24.05 16.56 3.73
C PRO A 72 24.16 16.39 2.21
N TYR A 73 23.02 16.33 1.53
CA TYR A 73 22.91 16.83 0.15
C TYR A 73 22.23 18.20 0.19
N ASP A 74 22.34 18.95 -0.91
CA ASP A 74 21.68 20.24 -1.01
C ASP A 74 20.16 20.04 -1.17
N ARG A 75 19.44 20.10 -0.05
CA ARG A 75 17.96 20.06 0.01
C ARG A 75 17.31 21.31 -0.58
N THR A 76 18.09 22.38 -0.82
CA THR A 76 17.58 23.65 -1.34
C THR A 76 17.61 23.72 -2.86
N ALA A 77 18.41 22.86 -3.50
CA ALA A 77 18.46 22.73 -4.95
C ALA A 77 17.35 21.80 -5.48
N PRO A 78 16.79 22.08 -6.67
CA PRO A 78 15.89 21.15 -7.34
C PRO A 78 16.60 19.81 -7.61
N LEU A 79 15.93 18.69 -7.32
CA LEU A 79 16.46 17.37 -7.60
C LEU A 79 16.67 17.17 -9.10
N ASP A 80 17.90 16.84 -9.51
CA ASP A 80 18.21 16.40 -10.87
C ASP A 80 18.28 14.86 -10.93
N SER A 81 18.73 14.29 -12.05
CA SER A 81 18.81 12.83 -12.17
C SER A 81 19.90 12.20 -11.30
N THR A 82 20.92 12.96 -10.92
CA THR A 82 21.99 12.50 -10.04
C THR A 82 21.52 12.48 -8.60
N SER A 83 20.92 13.58 -8.11
CA SER A 83 20.41 13.64 -6.73
C SER A 83 19.28 12.64 -6.48
N ILE A 84 18.46 12.31 -7.48
CA ILE A 84 17.47 11.23 -7.34
C ILE A 84 18.14 9.86 -7.13
N ARG A 85 19.18 9.54 -7.91
CA ARG A 85 19.91 8.27 -7.72
C ARG A 85 20.60 8.23 -6.36
N GLU A 86 21.19 9.35 -5.94
CA GLU A 86 21.82 9.46 -4.61
C GLU A 86 20.80 9.28 -3.48
N LEU A 87 19.58 9.78 -3.62
CA LEU A 87 18.49 9.51 -2.69
C LEU A 87 18.08 8.04 -2.69
N ALA A 88 17.91 7.44 -3.87
CA ALA A 88 17.56 6.03 -4.01
C ALA A 88 18.60 5.11 -3.37
N ASP A 89 19.90 5.36 -3.61
CA ASP A 89 21.02 4.58 -3.06
C ASP A 89 21.14 4.70 -1.53
N ARG A 90 20.55 5.75 -0.93
CA ARG A 90 20.58 6.00 0.51
C ARG A 90 19.46 5.30 1.26
N PHE A 91 18.37 4.94 0.60
CA PHE A 91 17.28 4.24 1.25
C PHE A 91 17.77 2.86 1.71
N THR A 92 17.82 2.65 3.03
CA THR A 92 18.30 1.42 3.67
C THR A 92 17.46 1.10 4.91
N LEU A 93 17.39 -0.18 5.27
CA LEU A 93 16.92 -0.58 6.59
C LEU A 93 17.93 -0.15 7.66
N SER A 94 17.43 0.16 8.85
CA SER A 94 18.24 0.54 10.02
C SER A 94 17.82 -0.27 11.24
N GLU A 95 18.74 -0.42 12.20
CA GLU A 95 18.44 -0.98 13.52
C GLU A 95 17.80 0.08 14.42
N TYR A 96 17.03 -0.36 15.42
CA TYR A 96 16.41 0.51 16.41
C TYR A 96 17.43 0.94 17.48
N VAL A 97 18.28 1.89 17.10
CA VAL A 97 19.32 2.47 17.99
C VAL A 97 18.83 3.70 18.76
N LEU A 98 17.80 4.39 18.26
CA LEU A 98 17.25 5.61 18.86
C LEU A 98 16.14 5.30 19.87
N VAL A 99 15.32 4.30 19.53
CA VAL A 99 14.25 3.76 20.37
C VAL A 99 14.64 2.32 20.72
N ASP A 100 15.45 2.15 21.75
CA ASP A 100 16.09 0.87 22.06
C ASP A 100 15.23 -0.09 22.91
N GLN A 101 13.99 0.29 23.18
CA GLN A 101 13.02 -0.45 23.98
C GLN A 101 11.84 -0.94 23.14
N ALA A 102 11.30 -2.09 23.53
CA ALA A 102 10.04 -2.57 22.99
C ALA A 102 8.89 -1.59 23.32
N ALA A 103 7.98 -1.38 22.38
CA ALA A 103 6.85 -0.47 22.50
C ALA A 103 5.60 -1.07 21.84
N PRO A 104 4.38 -0.78 22.34
CA PRO A 104 3.15 -1.37 21.81
C PRO A 104 2.93 -1.11 20.31
N TYR A 105 3.18 0.12 19.85
CA TYR A 105 3.05 0.54 18.46
C TYR A 105 4.37 0.37 17.69
N GLY A 106 5.52 0.62 18.33
CA GLY A 106 6.85 0.39 17.74
C GLY A 106 7.30 -1.10 17.68
N PRO A 107 8.62 -1.39 17.80
CA PRO A 107 9.12 -2.77 17.77
C PRO A 107 8.73 -3.50 19.06
N TRP A 108 8.50 -4.81 19.01
CA TRP A 108 8.28 -5.63 20.22
C TRP A 108 9.57 -6.23 20.81
N LEU A 109 10.72 -5.75 20.35
CA LEU A 109 12.03 -6.20 20.76
C LEU A 109 12.89 -5.02 21.19
N ASN A 110 13.62 -5.18 22.28
CA ASN A 110 14.64 -4.23 22.69
C ASN A 110 15.82 -4.29 21.71
N ARG A 111 16.34 -3.13 21.30
CA ARG A 111 17.41 -3.01 20.30
C ARG A 111 17.13 -3.86 19.06
N ALA A 112 15.91 -3.70 18.52
CA ALA A 112 15.43 -4.49 17.40
C ALA A 112 16.37 -4.37 16.17
N PRO A 113 16.73 -5.50 15.53
CA PRO A 113 17.60 -5.49 14.36
C PRO A 113 16.90 -4.90 13.14
N ALA A 114 17.69 -4.55 12.12
CA ALA A 114 17.18 -4.06 10.85
C ALA A 114 16.21 -5.05 10.20
N GLY A 115 15.11 -4.53 9.64
CA GLY A 115 14.01 -5.32 9.09
C GLY A 115 12.91 -5.67 10.08
N THR A 116 13.01 -5.24 11.34
CA THR A 116 11.94 -5.42 12.34
C THR A 116 10.79 -4.44 12.06
N VAL A 117 9.57 -4.97 12.00
CA VAL A 117 8.34 -4.24 11.70
C VAL A 117 7.66 -3.68 12.97
N THR A 118 6.82 -2.67 12.78
CA THR A 118 5.96 -2.01 13.78
C THR A 118 4.55 -2.58 13.73
N ASP A 119 3.57 -1.87 14.31
CA ASP A 119 2.19 -2.28 14.26
C ASP A 119 1.54 -2.22 12.88
N ASP A 120 2.08 -1.40 11.97
CA ASP A 120 1.65 -1.32 10.58
C ASP A 120 1.54 -2.69 9.92
N THR A 121 2.59 -3.50 10.01
CA THR A 121 2.59 -4.87 9.49
C THR A 121 1.90 -5.84 10.44
N ARG A 122 1.95 -5.62 11.77
CA ARG A 122 1.21 -6.49 12.72
C ARG A 122 -0.31 -6.45 12.47
N PHE A 123 -0.88 -5.30 12.11
CA PHE A 123 -2.28 -5.20 11.70
C PHE A 123 -2.57 -6.02 10.44
N LYS A 124 -1.63 -6.11 9.49
CA LYS A 124 -1.75 -6.99 8.32
C LYS A 124 -1.78 -8.45 8.72
N LEU A 125 -1.05 -8.85 9.78
CA LEU A 125 -1.11 -10.21 10.32
C LEU A 125 -2.54 -10.56 10.75
N LEU A 126 -3.20 -9.66 11.48
CA LEU A 126 -4.60 -9.85 11.90
C LEU A 126 -5.53 -10.04 10.68
N PHE A 127 -5.33 -9.24 9.63
CA PHE A 127 -6.10 -9.38 8.40
C PHE A 127 -5.83 -10.71 7.71
N MET A 128 -4.56 -11.10 7.53
CA MET A 128 -4.19 -12.34 6.85
C MET A 128 -4.63 -13.59 7.62
N ARG A 129 -4.62 -13.55 8.95
CA ARG A 129 -5.13 -14.62 9.82
C ARG A 129 -6.65 -14.72 9.76
N SER A 130 -7.37 -13.61 9.86
CA SER A 130 -8.84 -13.61 9.70
C SER A 130 -9.26 -14.11 8.32
N LEU A 131 -8.56 -13.73 7.25
CA LEU A 131 -8.77 -14.26 5.90
C LEU A 131 -8.54 -15.77 5.84
N SER A 132 -7.47 -16.27 6.46
CA SER A 132 -7.16 -17.70 6.49
C SER A 132 -8.26 -18.48 7.20
N MET A 133 -8.72 -18.00 8.36
CA MET A 133 -9.83 -18.60 9.10
C MET A 133 -11.12 -18.59 8.27
N SER A 134 -11.54 -17.45 7.71
CA SER A 134 -12.75 -17.37 6.86
C SER A 134 -12.68 -18.26 5.62
N SER A 135 -11.50 -18.40 5.01
CA SER A 135 -11.31 -19.29 3.87
C SER A 135 -11.48 -20.76 4.26
N GLU A 136 -11.11 -21.14 5.48
CA GLU A 136 -11.18 -22.51 5.98
C GLU A 136 -12.58 -22.86 6.50
N THR A 137 -13.26 -21.91 7.15
CA THR A 137 -14.57 -22.13 7.78
C THR A 137 -15.74 -21.90 6.83
N GLU A 138 -15.66 -20.89 5.97
CA GLU A 138 -16.77 -20.43 5.13
C GLU A 138 -16.49 -20.57 3.62
N GLY A 139 -15.25 -20.90 3.25
CA GLY A 139 -14.80 -20.88 1.86
C GLY A 139 -14.71 -19.46 1.27
N ALA A 140 -14.82 -18.43 2.11
CA ALA A 140 -14.79 -17.03 1.72
C ALA A 140 -13.37 -16.48 1.71
N CYS A 141 -12.98 -15.84 0.60
CA CYS A 141 -11.66 -15.23 0.44
C CYS A 141 -11.53 -13.82 1.05
N MET A 142 -12.63 -13.21 1.49
CA MET A 142 -12.64 -11.90 2.14
C MET A 142 -13.32 -12.06 3.50
N PRO A 143 -12.64 -11.79 4.63
CA PRO A 143 -13.25 -11.86 5.95
C PRO A 143 -14.28 -10.73 6.14
N GLY A 144 -15.30 -11.00 6.95
CA GLY A 144 -16.22 -9.98 7.47
C GLY A 144 -15.61 -9.15 8.61
N ALA A 145 -16.31 -8.09 9.03
CA ALA A 145 -15.86 -7.26 10.16
C ALA A 145 -15.79 -8.05 11.46
N GLU A 146 -16.71 -9.00 11.66
CA GLU A 146 -16.79 -9.88 12.82
C GLU A 146 -15.57 -10.79 12.92
N ALA A 147 -15.17 -11.45 11.83
CA ALA A 147 -13.99 -12.32 11.82
C ALA A 147 -12.69 -11.54 12.11
N PHE A 148 -12.57 -10.31 11.59
CA PHE A 148 -11.44 -9.44 11.89
C PHE A 148 -11.46 -8.96 13.36
N ALA A 149 -12.64 -8.63 13.90
CA ALA A 149 -12.82 -8.24 15.29
C ALA A 149 -12.51 -9.39 16.28
N GLU A 150 -12.90 -10.62 15.95
CA GLU A 150 -12.56 -11.82 16.73
C GLU A 150 -11.06 -12.04 16.79
N GLU A 151 -10.37 -11.95 15.65
CA GLU A 151 -8.91 -12.09 15.59
C GLU A 151 -8.19 -10.98 16.37
N LEU A 152 -8.67 -9.75 16.28
CA LEU A 152 -8.16 -8.62 17.07
C LEU A 152 -8.31 -8.90 18.58
N LEU A 153 -9.50 -9.30 19.04
CA LEU A 153 -9.72 -9.59 20.46
C LEU A 153 -8.95 -10.82 20.93
N ARG A 154 -8.70 -11.80 20.05
CA ARG A 154 -7.88 -12.97 20.35
C ARG A 154 -6.44 -12.56 20.65
N TRP A 155 -5.85 -11.67 19.87
CA TRP A 155 -4.51 -11.13 20.14
C TRP A 155 -4.49 -10.18 21.32
N HIS A 156 -5.52 -9.33 21.48
CA HIS A 156 -5.66 -8.44 22.63
C HIS A 156 -5.62 -9.22 23.95
N GLY A 157 -6.20 -10.42 23.98
CA GLY A 157 -6.18 -11.32 25.14
C GLY A 157 -4.94 -12.21 25.27
N ASP A 158 -3.96 -12.16 24.36
CA ASP A 158 -2.79 -13.05 24.34
C ASP A 158 -1.64 -12.54 25.23
N ALA A 159 -1.88 -12.48 26.54
CA ALA A 159 -0.89 -12.02 27.52
C ALA A 159 0.17 -13.09 27.89
N ASP A 160 -0.08 -14.35 27.52
CA ASP A 160 0.81 -15.49 27.84
C ASP A 160 1.89 -15.71 26.75
N GLY A 161 1.83 -14.96 25.65
CA GLY A 161 2.77 -15.04 24.53
C GLY A 161 4.18 -14.52 24.85
N PRO A 162 5.13 -14.68 23.90
CA PRO A 162 6.53 -14.27 24.10
C PRO A 162 6.72 -12.75 24.25
N PHE A 163 5.68 -11.96 23.96
CA PHE A 163 5.70 -10.50 24.02
C PHE A 163 4.98 -9.92 25.27
N GLY A 164 4.52 -10.78 26.19
CA GLY A 164 3.84 -10.35 27.42
C GLY A 164 2.63 -9.48 27.13
N ASP A 165 2.52 -8.33 27.80
CA ASP A 165 1.35 -7.44 27.71
C ASP A 165 1.33 -6.55 26.45
N LEU A 166 2.37 -6.59 25.60
CA LEU A 166 2.48 -5.71 24.42
C LEU A 166 1.29 -5.85 23.43
N PRO A 167 0.80 -7.05 23.09
CA PRO A 167 -0.38 -7.20 22.24
C PRO A 167 -1.64 -6.55 22.82
N GLN A 168 -1.83 -6.65 24.15
CA GLN A 168 -2.94 -6.02 24.84
C GLN A 168 -2.83 -4.49 24.75
N MET A 169 -1.69 -3.93 25.15
CA MET A 169 -1.44 -2.48 25.14
C MET A 169 -1.57 -1.87 23.75
N TRP A 170 -1.17 -2.62 22.72
CA TRP A 170 -1.28 -2.21 21.32
C TRP A 170 -2.74 -2.11 20.87
N LEU A 171 -3.56 -3.09 21.24
CA LEU A 171 -4.94 -3.21 20.75
C LEU A 171 -5.99 -2.58 21.68
N ASP A 172 -5.58 -2.02 22.81
CA ASP A 172 -6.47 -1.44 23.84
C ASP A 172 -7.43 -0.38 23.28
N GLU A 173 -7.00 0.51 22.38
CA GLU A 173 -7.89 1.53 21.80
C GLU A 173 -8.91 0.92 20.81
N PHE A 174 -8.58 -0.21 20.18
CA PHE A 174 -9.42 -0.86 19.16
C PHE A 174 -10.35 -1.92 19.74
N ALA A 175 -9.99 -2.53 20.86
CA ALA A 175 -10.76 -3.61 21.50
C ALA A 175 -12.22 -3.22 21.83
N PRO A 176 -12.54 -2.01 22.35
CA PRO A 176 -13.93 -1.61 22.57
C PRO A 176 -14.76 -1.58 21.28
N SER A 177 -14.16 -1.22 20.16
CA SER A 177 -14.85 -1.20 18.86
C SER A 177 -14.99 -2.58 18.26
N ALA A 178 -13.99 -3.45 18.43
CA ALA A 178 -14.12 -4.86 18.06
C ALA A 178 -15.29 -5.52 18.81
N ARG A 179 -15.41 -5.29 20.13
CA ARG A 179 -16.56 -5.72 20.94
C ARG A 179 -17.88 -5.15 20.42
N TRP A 180 -17.90 -3.88 20.02
CA TRP A 180 -19.09 -3.25 19.41
C TRP A 180 -19.51 -3.96 18.11
N ILE A 181 -18.56 -4.29 17.25
CA ILE A 181 -18.82 -5.04 16.01
C ILE A 181 -19.42 -6.42 16.31
N LEU A 182 -18.95 -7.10 17.35
CA LEU A 182 -19.47 -8.40 17.79
C LEU A 182 -20.82 -8.33 18.54
N GLY A 183 -21.40 -7.14 18.68
CA GLY A 183 -22.71 -6.96 19.30
C GLY A 183 -22.69 -6.82 20.82
N ASP A 184 -21.53 -6.76 21.46
CA ASP A 184 -21.41 -6.44 22.89
C ASP A 184 -21.86 -4.99 23.12
N ARG A 185 -22.60 -4.74 24.20
CA ARG A 185 -23.15 -3.43 24.54
C ARG A 185 -22.92 -3.08 26.01
N ASP A 186 -21.99 -3.76 26.68
CA ASP A 186 -21.52 -3.34 28.01
C ASP A 186 -20.83 -1.96 27.91
N PRO A 187 -21.39 -0.90 28.51
CA PRO A 187 -20.86 0.46 28.38
C PRO A 187 -19.48 0.65 29.04
N ASP A 188 -19.06 -0.27 29.92
CA ASP A 188 -17.75 -0.18 30.58
C ASP A 188 -16.62 -0.77 29.72
N LEU A 189 -16.96 -1.62 28.73
CA LEU A 189 -16.00 -2.37 27.92
C LEU A 189 -16.11 -2.09 26.41
N THR A 190 -17.20 -1.47 25.98
CA THR A 190 -17.57 -1.37 24.56
C THR A 190 -17.81 0.08 24.16
N ALA A 191 -17.31 0.46 22.98
CA ALA A 191 -17.52 1.78 22.40
C ALA A 191 -17.69 1.68 20.89
N PRO A 192 -18.50 2.56 20.26
CA PRO A 192 -18.64 2.57 18.81
C PRO A 192 -17.34 3.02 18.12
N PRO A 193 -17.05 2.56 16.88
CA PRO A 193 -15.88 2.98 16.10
C PRO A 193 -15.69 4.50 16.00
N GLU A 194 -16.78 5.27 15.97
CA GLU A 194 -16.76 6.72 15.90
C GLU A 194 -16.12 7.40 17.13
N ARG A 195 -15.91 6.68 18.23
CA ARG A 195 -15.24 7.18 19.46
C ARG A 195 -13.73 6.94 19.46
N GLN A 196 -13.21 6.06 18.58
CA GLN A 196 -11.77 5.79 18.52
C GLN A 196 -10.99 7.09 18.33
N TRP A 197 -9.92 7.27 19.11
CA TRP A 197 -9.06 8.45 19.08
C TRP A 197 -9.81 9.77 19.27
N GLY A 198 -10.89 9.75 20.04
CA GLY A 198 -11.74 10.93 20.25
C GLY A 198 -12.54 11.35 19.00
N GLY A 199 -12.69 10.45 18.02
CA GLY A 199 -13.38 10.70 16.75
C GLY A 199 -12.51 11.36 15.68
N ILE A 200 -11.18 11.39 15.87
CA ILE A 200 -10.24 11.82 14.85
C ILE A 200 -10.19 10.76 13.74
N PRO A 201 -10.35 11.12 12.46
CA PRO A 201 -10.15 10.20 11.35
C PRO A 201 -8.65 9.91 11.17
N THR A 202 -8.23 8.71 11.55
CA THR A 202 -6.83 8.27 11.53
C THR A 202 -6.50 7.45 10.29
N MET A 203 -5.23 7.09 10.11
CA MET A 203 -4.78 6.16 9.08
C MET A 203 -4.93 4.69 9.47
N ALA A 204 -5.57 4.34 10.59
CA ALA A 204 -5.51 3.00 11.16
C ALA A 204 -6.00 1.88 10.22
N GLY A 205 -7.01 2.15 9.38
CA GLY A 205 -7.45 1.19 8.35
C GLY A 205 -6.47 1.04 7.17
N GLN A 206 -5.55 1.98 6.96
CA GLN A 206 -4.48 1.87 5.96
C GLN A 206 -3.41 0.86 6.38
N MET A 207 -3.36 0.45 7.65
CA MET A 207 -2.41 -0.56 8.13
C MET A 207 -2.82 -1.99 7.71
N PRO A 208 -3.99 -2.53 8.11
CA PRO A 208 -4.34 -3.93 7.83
C PRO A 208 -4.83 -4.19 6.40
N PHE A 209 -5.42 -3.20 5.73
CA PHE A 209 -6.30 -3.48 4.58
C PHE A 209 -5.66 -3.32 3.20
N LEU A 210 -4.41 -2.86 3.08
CA LEU A 210 -3.70 -2.84 1.79
C LEU A 210 -3.71 -4.20 1.04
N PRO A 211 -3.56 -5.36 1.72
CA PRO A 211 -3.64 -6.69 1.08
C PRO A 211 -4.97 -6.97 0.37
N VAL A 212 -6.06 -6.28 0.72
CA VAL A 212 -7.38 -6.44 0.07
C VAL A 212 -7.29 -6.13 -1.43
N ALA A 213 -6.40 -5.23 -1.84
CA ALA A 213 -6.15 -4.96 -3.26
C ALA A 213 -5.83 -6.23 -4.06
N GLY A 214 -5.05 -7.16 -3.46
CA GLY A 214 -4.68 -8.43 -4.06
C GLY A 214 -5.85 -9.41 -4.26
N LEU A 215 -6.96 -9.24 -3.52
CA LEU A 215 -8.18 -10.03 -3.72
C LEU A 215 -9.04 -9.56 -4.89
N TYR A 216 -8.84 -8.31 -5.32
CA TYR A 216 -9.67 -7.63 -6.31
C TYR A 216 -8.80 -6.97 -7.40
N PRO A 217 -7.87 -7.68 -8.07
CA PRO A 217 -7.00 -7.06 -9.06
C PRO A 217 -7.82 -6.48 -10.22
N GLY A 218 -7.64 -5.19 -10.50
CA GLY A 218 -8.36 -4.48 -11.56
C GLY A 218 -9.84 -4.19 -11.27
N ALA A 219 -10.29 -4.37 -10.02
CA ALA A 219 -11.66 -4.11 -9.61
C ALA A 219 -11.78 -3.08 -8.46
N PRO A 220 -11.48 -1.79 -8.70
CA PRO A 220 -11.41 -0.76 -7.66
C PRO A 220 -12.67 -0.62 -6.81
N GLU A 221 -13.86 -0.65 -7.43
CA GLU A 221 -15.13 -0.50 -6.69
C GLU A 221 -15.38 -1.68 -5.73
N GLN A 222 -15.00 -2.89 -6.14
CA GLN A 222 -15.18 -4.09 -5.31
C GLN A 222 -14.20 -4.09 -4.14
N ALA A 223 -12.95 -3.70 -4.40
CA ALA A 223 -11.94 -3.50 -3.36
C ALA A 223 -12.37 -2.43 -2.36
N TYR A 224 -12.85 -1.27 -2.86
CA TYR A 224 -13.41 -0.20 -2.03
C TYR A 224 -14.51 -0.74 -1.13
N ARG A 225 -15.54 -1.41 -1.69
CA ARG A 225 -16.69 -1.90 -0.92
C ARG A 225 -16.28 -2.95 0.11
N ALA A 226 -15.34 -3.81 -0.24
CA ALA A 226 -14.82 -4.83 0.66
C ALA A 226 -14.12 -4.20 1.88
N VAL A 227 -13.20 -3.26 1.65
CA VAL A 227 -12.54 -2.51 2.72
C VAL A 227 -13.56 -1.72 3.53
N TRP A 228 -14.48 -1.02 2.85
CA TRP A 228 -15.53 -0.27 3.52
C TRP A 228 -16.25 -1.17 4.53
N ASN A 229 -16.67 -2.38 4.15
CA ASN A 229 -17.45 -3.23 5.04
C ASN A 229 -16.66 -3.80 6.24
N VAL A 230 -15.38 -4.13 6.08
CA VAL A 230 -14.54 -4.69 7.17
C VAL A 230 -13.95 -3.60 8.08
N ASN A 231 -13.74 -2.40 7.56
CA ASN A 231 -12.99 -1.35 8.22
C ASN A 231 -13.80 -0.65 9.32
N PHE A 232 -13.62 -1.10 10.56
CA PHE A 232 -14.07 -0.42 11.77
C PHE A 232 -12.94 0.31 12.51
N LEU A 233 -11.71 0.30 11.98
CA LEU A 233 -10.58 1.04 12.57
C LEU A 233 -10.58 2.52 12.17
N ASP A 234 -11.20 2.82 11.03
CA ASP A 234 -11.42 4.20 10.60
C ASP A 234 -12.84 4.68 10.88
N ASN A 235 -12.97 6.00 11.04
CA ASN A 235 -14.25 6.68 11.18
C ASN A 235 -14.39 7.79 10.12
N GLY A 236 -15.63 8.28 9.96
CA GLY A 236 -15.96 9.42 9.12
C GLY A 236 -15.40 9.33 7.69
N TRP A 237 -14.69 10.37 7.27
CA TRP A 237 -14.07 10.44 5.96
C TRP A 237 -12.74 9.69 5.86
N GLY A 238 -12.12 9.29 6.98
CA GLY A 238 -10.92 8.46 6.97
C GLY A 238 -11.18 7.10 6.31
N ARG A 239 -12.37 6.52 6.58
CA ARG A 239 -12.83 5.28 5.94
C ARG A 239 -12.98 5.41 4.41
N ASP A 240 -13.40 6.57 3.91
CA ASP A 240 -13.47 6.87 2.46
C ASP A 240 -12.06 6.95 1.86
N VAL A 241 -11.13 7.65 2.53
CA VAL A 241 -9.73 7.75 2.09
C VAL A 241 -9.08 6.38 2.01
N THR A 242 -9.18 5.57 3.07
CA THR A 242 -8.64 4.21 3.09
C THR A 242 -9.27 3.34 1.99
N ALA A 243 -10.60 3.28 1.88
CA ALA A 243 -11.25 2.47 0.85
C ALA A 243 -10.87 2.92 -0.58
N SER A 244 -10.67 4.22 -0.79
CA SER A 244 -10.21 4.78 -2.07
C SER A 244 -8.78 4.41 -2.39
N LEU A 245 -7.87 4.49 -1.40
CA LEU A 245 -6.48 4.06 -1.52
C LEU A 245 -6.40 2.58 -1.95
N ILE A 246 -7.18 1.70 -1.32
CA ILE A 246 -7.23 0.29 -1.72
C ILE A 246 -7.86 0.11 -3.11
N GLY A 247 -8.86 0.91 -3.48
CA GLY A 247 -9.37 0.95 -4.85
C GLY A 247 -8.29 1.31 -5.87
N GLY A 248 -7.42 2.27 -5.54
CA GLY A 248 -6.23 2.62 -6.32
C GLY A 248 -5.22 1.47 -6.42
N LEU A 249 -4.87 0.85 -5.29
CA LEU A 249 -3.94 -0.30 -5.25
C LEU A 249 -4.47 -1.51 -6.04
N SER A 250 -5.79 -1.76 -5.97
CA SER A 250 -6.46 -2.76 -6.80
C SER A 250 -6.21 -2.50 -8.29
N HIS A 251 -6.24 -1.24 -8.73
CA HIS A 251 -5.84 -0.86 -10.08
C HIS A 251 -4.33 -1.01 -10.32
N ALA A 252 -3.47 -0.69 -9.34
CA ALA A 252 -2.01 -0.74 -9.48
C ALA A 252 -1.47 -2.15 -9.82
N ILE A 253 -2.16 -3.19 -9.34
CA ILE A 253 -1.75 -4.60 -9.50
C ILE A 253 -1.94 -5.12 -10.94
N ILE A 254 -2.66 -4.41 -11.82
CA ILE A 254 -2.83 -4.86 -13.21
C ILE A 254 -1.66 -4.44 -14.12
N PRO A 255 -1.31 -5.23 -15.15
CA PRO A 255 -0.26 -4.86 -16.09
C PRO A 255 -0.54 -3.52 -16.78
N GLY A 256 0.48 -2.66 -16.83
CA GLY A 256 0.41 -1.35 -17.50
C GLY A 256 -0.22 -0.23 -16.67
N ALA A 257 -0.60 -0.48 -15.41
CA ALA A 257 -0.97 0.58 -14.48
C ALA A 257 0.20 1.57 -14.27
N THR A 258 -0.15 2.82 -14.02
CA THR A 258 0.78 3.92 -13.76
C THR A 258 0.33 4.67 -12.51
N TRP A 259 1.21 5.45 -11.90
CA TRP A 259 0.84 6.30 -10.76
C TRP A 259 -0.40 7.17 -11.06
N VAL A 260 -0.43 7.79 -12.25
CA VAL A 260 -1.55 8.62 -12.70
C VAL A 260 -2.84 7.82 -12.85
N SER A 261 -2.78 6.61 -13.41
CA SER A 261 -3.98 5.77 -13.57
C SER A 261 -4.49 5.22 -12.23
N VAL A 262 -3.59 4.96 -11.28
CA VAL A 262 -3.92 4.61 -9.89
C VAL A 262 -4.68 5.76 -9.21
N GLU A 263 -4.16 6.98 -9.26
CA GLU A 263 -4.84 8.14 -8.69
C GLU A 263 -6.21 8.38 -9.35
N ASN A 264 -6.29 8.28 -10.68
CA ASN A 264 -7.56 8.39 -11.39
C ASN A 264 -8.57 7.33 -10.94
N ALA A 265 -8.13 6.09 -10.67
CA ALA A 265 -8.99 5.06 -10.13
C ALA A 265 -9.48 5.40 -8.71
N MET A 266 -8.63 5.97 -7.85
CA MET A 266 -9.02 6.43 -6.51
C MET A 266 -10.12 7.50 -6.60
N ARG A 267 -9.91 8.53 -7.44
CA ARG A 267 -10.87 9.63 -7.63
C ARG A 267 -12.19 9.15 -8.23
N ALA A 268 -12.14 8.28 -9.24
CA ALA A 268 -13.33 7.77 -9.92
C ALA A 268 -14.16 6.78 -9.07
N THR A 269 -13.56 6.16 -8.05
CA THR A 269 -14.23 5.17 -7.21
C THR A 269 -14.92 5.84 -6.04
N ASP A 270 -16.22 6.12 -6.19
CA ASP A 270 -17.08 6.69 -5.14
C ASP A 270 -18.44 5.95 -5.06
N PRO A 271 -18.45 4.67 -4.64
CA PRO A 271 -19.66 3.86 -4.60
C PRO A 271 -20.72 4.37 -3.63
N PHE A 272 -20.36 5.21 -2.65
CA PHE A 272 -21.26 5.75 -1.62
C PHE A 272 -21.61 7.23 -1.82
N GLY A 273 -21.03 7.90 -2.82
CA GLY A 273 -21.41 9.25 -3.21
C GLY A 273 -20.84 10.37 -2.33
N PHE A 274 -19.65 10.19 -1.74
CA PHE A 274 -18.95 11.23 -0.98
C PHE A 274 -18.71 12.51 -1.79
N GLY A 275 -18.44 12.40 -3.09
CA GLY A 275 -18.28 13.54 -4.00
C GLY A 275 -19.60 14.21 -4.40
N ARG A 276 -20.75 13.63 -4.01
CA ARG A 276 -22.09 14.15 -4.31
C ARG A 276 -22.79 14.75 -3.09
N VAL A 277 -22.12 14.78 -1.93
CA VAL A 277 -22.68 15.39 -0.72
C VAL A 277 -22.73 16.91 -0.90
N PRO A 278 -23.91 17.56 -0.77
CA PRO A 278 -24.02 19.01 -0.95
C PRO A 278 -23.15 19.80 0.03
N TRP A 279 -22.62 20.94 -0.44
CA TRP A 279 -21.88 21.95 0.35
C TRP A 279 -20.52 21.52 0.90
N VAL A 280 -20.06 20.30 0.63
CA VAL A 280 -18.75 19.81 1.05
C VAL A 280 -18.04 19.16 -0.12
N GLU A 281 -16.72 19.33 -0.16
CA GLU A 281 -15.85 18.62 -1.09
C GLU A 281 -15.47 17.25 -0.53
N ARG A 282 -15.32 16.24 -1.39
CA ARG A 282 -14.79 14.94 -0.99
C ARG A 282 -13.37 15.11 -0.46
N ARG A 283 -13.12 14.64 0.76
CA ARG A 283 -11.81 14.84 1.43
C ARG A 283 -10.66 14.20 0.66
N LEU A 284 -10.86 13.04 0.04
CA LEU A 284 -9.87 12.43 -0.84
C LEU A 284 -9.39 13.39 -1.94
N GLU A 285 -10.32 13.98 -2.69
CA GLU A 285 -10.00 14.86 -3.83
C GLU A 285 -9.27 16.10 -3.37
N ARG A 286 -9.77 16.76 -2.32
CA ARG A 286 -9.13 17.92 -1.70
C ARG A 286 -7.67 17.65 -1.36
N TRP A 287 -7.40 16.53 -0.70
CA TRP A 287 -6.06 16.21 -0.20
C TRP A 287 -5.11 15.74 -1.31
N LEU A 288 -5.61 15.02 -2.32
CA LEU A 288 -4.80 14.72 -3.51
C LEU A 288 -4.43 16.00 -4.27
N ASP A 289 -5.37 16.94 -4.44
CA ASP A 289 -5.11 18.22 -5.08
C ASP A 289 -4.08 19.04 -4.30
N GLU A 290 -4.16 18.99 -2.98
CA GLU A 290 -3.18 19.61 -2.07
C GLU A 290 -1.79 19.01 -2.23
N ALA A 291 -1.66 17.68 -2.30
CA ALA A 291 -0.38 17.00 -2.54
C ALA A 291 0.28 17.46 -3.85
N HIS A 292 -0.52 17.57 -4.92
CA HIS A 292 -0.04 18.08 -6.20
C HIS A 292 0.34 19.57 -6.15
N ALA A 293 -0.41 20.38 -5.40
CA ALA A 293 -0.06 21.79 -5.21
C ALA A 293 1.28 21.95 -4.49
N ILE A 294 1.47 21.20 -3.39
CA ILE A 294 2.71 21.15 -2.63
C ILE A 294 3.88 20.74 -3.53
N ALA A 295 3.75 19.64 -4.29
CA ALA A 295 4.84 19.17 -5.16
C ALA A 295 5.19 20.18 -6.28
N ARG A 296 4.18 20.85 -6.86
CA ARG A 296 4.41 21.89 -7.88
C ARG A 296 5.15 23.09 -7.29
N GLU A 297 4.73 23.57 -6.13
CA GLU A 297 5.34 24.72 -5.44
C GLU A 297 6.75 24.41 -4.88
N ALA A 298 6.99 23.16 -4.50
CA ALA A 298 8.31 22.70 -4.11
C ALA A 298 9.32 22.81 -5.28
N GLU A 299 8.86 22.71 -6.53
CA GLU A 299 9.70 22.77 -7.74
C GLU A 299 10.88 21.79 -7.67
N GLY A 300 10.64 20.61 -7.10
CA GLY A 300 11.67 19.59 -6.92
C GLY A 300 12.66 19.85 -5.78
N ARG A 301 12.46 20.86 -4.92
CA ARG A 301 13.36 21.18 -3.79
C ARG A 301 12.85 20.54 -2.49
N PRO A 302 13.56 19.56 -1.90
CA PRO A 302 13.12 18.88 -0.69
C PRO A 302 12.87 19.81 0.51
N SER A 303 13.69 20.84 0.72
CA SER A 303 13.47 21.77 1.84
C SER A 303 12.12 22.50 1.72
N VAL A 304 11.76 22.90 0.50
CA VAL A 304 10.48 23.59 0.24
C VAL A 304 9.32 22.60 0.34
N LEU A 305 9.49 21.36 -0.12
CA LEU A 305 8.50 20.28 0.09
C LEU A 305 8.18 20.13 1.58
N TYR A 306 9.21 20.01 2.44
CA TYR A 306 9.02 19.81 3.87
C TYR A 306 8.35 21.02 4.54
N ASP A 307 8.81 22.24 4.25
CA ASP A 307 8.20 23.46 4.78
C ASP A 307 6.70 23.57 4.39
N LEU A 308 6.35 23.17 3.17
CA LEU A 308 4.96 23.18 2.69
C LEU A 308 4.11 22.08 3.34
N LEU A 309 4.64 20.87 3.53
CA LEU A 309 3.94 19.80 4.23
C LEU A 309 3.62 20.22 5.67
N GLU A 310 4.62 20.74 6.40
CA GLU A 310 4.45 21.31 7.75
C GLU A 310 3.38 22.38 7.80
N ALA A 311 3.42 23.34 6.87
CA ALA A 311 2.53 24.49 6.91
C ALA A 311 1.08 24.18 6.49
N ARG A 312 0.87 23.15 5.64
CA ARG A 312 -0.41 22.97 4.91
C ARG A 312 -1.19 21.73 5.30
N LEU A 313 -0.55 20.72 5.89
CA LEU A 313 -1.24 19.50 6.32
C LEU A 313 -2.22 19.76 7.46
N GLY A 314 -1.90 20.72 8.34
CA GLY A 314 -2.69 20.98 9.54
C GLY A 314 -2.86 19.75 10.41
N ALA A 315 -1.85 18.87 10.42
CA ALA A 315 -1.81 17.68 11.25
C ALA A 315 -1.58 18.07 12.71
N GLU A 316 -2.37 17.49 13.61
CA GLU A 316 -2.19 17.63 15.05
C GLU A 316 -1.38 16.45 15.61
N THR A 317 -1.62 15.26 15.07
CA THR A 317 -1.04 14.01 15.55
C THR A 317 -0.15 13.30 14.54
N TRP A 318 -0.18 13.72 13.28
CA TRP A 318 0.63 13.21 12.16
C TRP A 318 0.26 11.81 11.65
N TRP A 319 -0.65 11.11 12.33
CA TRP A 319 -1.27 9.85 11.90
C TRP A 319 -2.72 10.02 11.43
N GLU A 320 -3.15 11.24 11.10
CA GLU A 320 -4.47 11.47 10.51
C GLU A 320 -4.58 10.91 9.09
N ALA A 321 -5.79 10.51 8.69
CA ALA A 321 -6.03 9.75 7.45
C ALA A 321 -5.44 10.39 6.18
N HIS A 322 -5.37 11.73 6.11
CA HIS A 322 -4.85 12.44 4.95
C HIS A 322 -3.34 12.58 4.95
N VAL A 323 -2.67 12.45 6.09
CA VAL A 323 -1.24 12.76 6.20
C VAL A 323 -0.40 11.80 5.37
N PRO A 324 -0.50 10.46 5.52
CA PRO A 324 0.23 9.52 4.65
C PRO A 324 -0.09 9.74 3.17
N LEU A 325 -1.37 9.98 2.83
CA LEU A 325 -1.81 10.23 1.46
C LEU A 325 -1.07 11.43 0.85
N VAL A 326 -1.06 12.57 1.52
CA VAL A 326 -0.46 13.80 0.99
C VAL A 326 1.05 13.69 0.93
N VAL A 327 1.68 13.18 2.00
CA VAL A 327 3.14 13.02 2.08
C VAL A 327 3.64 12.10 0.96
N VAL A 328 3.03 10.93 0.77
CA VAL A 328 3.43 9.96 -0.25
C VAL A 328 3.29 10.54 -1.65
N PHE A 329 2.15 11.17 -1.98
CA PHE A 329 1.92 11.70 -3.33
C PHE A 329 2.80 12.91 -3.64
N ALA A 330 3.00 13.81 -2.67
CA ALA A 330 3.85 14.98 -2.85
C ALA A 330 5.34 14.60 -2.99
N ALA A 331 5.81 13.66 -2.16
CA ALA A 331 7.17 13.13 -2.25
C ALA A 331 7.40 12.39 -3.57
N ALA A 332 6.44 11.55 -4.00
CA ALA A 332 6.52 10.82 -5.26
C ALA A 332 6.64 11.77 -6.46
N ALA A 333 5.78 12.79 -6.53
CA ALA A 333 5.86 13.79 -7.59
C ALA A 333 7.20 14.55 -7.57
N THR A 334 7.70 14.92 -6.38
CA THR A 334 8.98 15.61 -6.19
C THR A 334 10.17 14.77 -6.65
N ALA A 335 10.18 13.47 -6.33
CA ALA A 335 11.18 12.49 -6.75
C ALA A 335 10.90 11.90 -8.16
N ARG A 336 10.06 12.55 -8.98
CA ARG A 336 9.71 12.08 -10.33
C ARG A 336 9.30 10.59 -10.39
N TYR A 337 8.62 10.14 -9.34
CA TYR A 337 8.10 8.79 -9.15
C TYR A 337 9.19 7.70 -9.11
N ASP A 338 10.43 8.05 -8.76
CA ASP A 338 11.46 7.06 -8.43
C ASP A 338 11.13 6.41 -7.07
N PRO A 339 10.97 5.08 -6.99
CA PRO A 339 10.47 4.42 -5.78
C PRO A 339 11.34 4.66 -4.54
N LEU A 340 12.64 4.37 -4.64
CA LEU A 340 13.53 4.42 -3.48
C LEU A 340 13.89 5.86 -3.11
N ALA A 341 14.01 6.76 -4.09
CA ALA A 341 14.20 8.18 -3.79
C ALA A 341 12.96 8.79 -3.12
N THR A 342 11.75 8.38 -3.52
CA THR A 342 10.51 8.79 -2.87
C THR A 342 10.49 8.34 -1.41
N MET A 343 10.77 7.07 -1.16
CA MET A 343 10.85 6.53 0.18
C MET A 343 11.93 7.23 1.01
N GLN A 344 13.10 7.52 0.43
CA GLN A 344 14.11 8.32 1.12
C GLN A 344 13.60 9.72 1.48
N LEU A 345 12.89 10.42 0.58
CA LEU A 345 12.35 11.76 0.89
C LEU A 345 11.33 11.74 2.03
N ILE A 346 10.47 10.72 2.08
CA ILE A 346 9.49 10.51 3.15
C ILE A 346 10.21 10.28 4.47
N LEU A 347 11.25 9.43 4.47
CA LEU A 347 12.05 9.17 5.66
C LEU A 347 12.71 10.45 6.20
N GLU A 348 13.17 11.36 5.32
CA GLU A 348 13.75 12.64 5.78
C GLU A 348 12.75 13.69 6.22
N PHE A 349 11.47 13.54 5.84
CA PHE A 349 10.42 14.40 6.36
C PHE A 349 10.19 14.15 7.86
N GLY A 350 10.22 12.88 8.29
CA GLY A 350 10.02 12.50 9.68
C GLY A 350 8.54 12.31 10.05
N HIS A 351 8.23 12.47 11.34
CA HIS A 351 6.93 12.19 11.97
C HIS A 351 6.58 10.70 11.97
N ASP A 352 5.41 10.30 11.47
CA ASP A 352 4.87 8.94 11.46
C ASP A 352 5.43 8.16 10.25
N THR A 353 6.76 7.98 10.23
CA THR A 353 7.51 7.57 9.03
C THR A 353 7.23 6.16 8.56
N ASP A 354 7.03 5.20 9.47
CA ASP A 354 6.64 3.83 9.14
C ASP A 354 5.30 3.80 8.39
N SER A 355 4.30 4.50 8.91
CA SER A 355 2.97 4.63 8.28
C SER A 355 3.02 5.23 6.87
N TYR A 356 3.88 6.23 6.65
CA TYR A 356 4.02 6.85 5.34
C TYR A 356 4.75 5.94 4.36
N LEU A 357 5.81 5.29 4.83
CA LEU A 357 6.66 4.42 4.03
C LEU A 357 5.98 3.09 3.70
N GLN A 358 5.17 2.53 4.60
CA GLN A 358 4.42 1.30 4.33
C GLN A 358 3.40 1.52 3.20
N LEU A 359 2.79 2.71 3.14
CA LEU A 359 1.89 3.09 2.04
C LEU A 359 2.68 3.30 0.74
N ALA A 360 3.78 4.05 0.76
CA ALA A 360 4.63 4.25 -0.42
C ALA A 360 5.15 2.92 -0.97
N GLY A 361 5.67 2.06 -0.10
CA GLY A 361 6.17 0.74 -0.43
C GLY A 361 5.10 -0.16 -1.04
N ALA A 362 3.88 -0.15 -0.49
CA ALA A 362 2.75 -0.88 -1.06
C ALA A 362 2.41 -0.39 -2.48
N MET A 363 2.37 0.93 -2.70
CA MET A 363 2.05 1.52 -4.01
C MET A 363 3.10 1.19 -5.07
N PHE A 364 4.38 1.40 -4.77
CA PHE A 364 5.45 1.09 -5.71
C PHE A 364 5.59 -0.42 -5.94
N GLY A 365 5.44 -1.22 -4.89
CA GLY A 365 5.46 -2.67 -4.98
C GLY A 365 4.32 -3.22 -5.85
N ALA A 366 3.10 -2.68 -5.72
CA ALA A 366 1.98 -3.05 -6.57
C ALA A 366 2.22 -2.68 -8.05
N LEU A 367 2.84 -1.52 -8.30
CA LEU A 367 3.13 -1.01 -9.65
C LEU A 367 4.28 -1.72 -10.35
N HIS A 368 5.29 -2.17 -9.60
CA HIS A 368 6.57 -2.60 -10.16
C HIS A 368 6.98 -4.02 -9.80
N GLY A 369 6.28 -4.68 -8.87
CA GLY A 369 6.66 -6.00 -8.37
C GLY A 369 7.76 -5.92 -7.32
N THR A 370 8.34 -7.08 -7.00
CA THR A 370 9.32 -7.19 -5.90
C THR A 370 10.72 -6.65 -6.23
N ASP A 371 11.06 -6.56 -7.52
CA ASP A 371 12.44 -6.30 -7.97
C ASP A 371 12.94 -4.86 -7.77
N ILE A 372 12.04 -3.90 -7.50
CA ILE A 372 12.45 -2.54 -7.13
C ILE A 372 13.08 -2.46 -5.75
N PHE A 373 12.85 -3.47 -4.90
CA PHE A 373 13.39 -3.50 -3.55
C PHE A 373 14.69 -4.31 -3.50
N PRO A 374 15.78 -3.75 -2.95
CA PRO A 374 17.05 -4.46 -2.84
C PRO A 374 16.91 -5.83 -2.16
N PRO A 375 17.51 -6.92 -2.70
CA PRO A 375 17.37 -8.27 -2.15
C PRO A 375 17.76 -8.41 -0.67
N ALA A 376 18.72 -7.59 -0.21
CA ALA A 376 19.12 -7.56 1.19
C ALA A 376 17.97 -7.09 2.11
N MET A 377 17.18 -6.10 1.68
CA MET A 377 16.04 -5.61 2.45
C MET A 377 14.92 -6.66 2.48
N ARG A 378 14.59 -7.23 1.32
CA ARG A 378 13.57 -8.29 1.21
C ARG A 378 13.92 -9.46 2.12
N THR A 379 15.17 -9.93 2.08
CA THR A 379 15.66 -11.02 2.94
C THR A 379 15.58 -10.67 4.42
N ALA A 380 16.02 -9.47 4.81
CA ALA A 380 16.01 -9.04 6.22
C ALA A 380 14.58 -9.00 6.78
N VAL A 381 13.65 -8.35 6.08
CA VAL A 381 12.25 -8.23 6.51
C VAL A 381 11.56 -9.60 6.52
N ALA A 382 11.73 -10.41 5.48
CA ALA A 382 11.16 -11.76 5.44
C ALA A 382 11.68 -12.63 6.60
N HIS A 383 12.98 -12.53 6.91
CA HIS A 383 13.56 -13.23 8.06
C HIS A 383 12.95 -12.76 9.38
N ARG A 384 12.78 -11.44 9.59
CA ARG A 384 12.18 -10.91 10.82
C ARG A 384 10.71 -11.32 10.98
N LEU A 385 9.91 -11.26 9.92
CA LEU A 385 8.52 -11.73 9.95
C LEU A 385 8.41 -13.23 10.31
N GLN A 386 9.28 -14.05 9.73
CA GLN A 386 9.31 -15.48 10.01
C GLN A 386 9.77 -15.78 11.45
N GLU A 387 10.82 -15.10 11.93
CA GLU A 387 11.39 -15.31 13.26
C GLU A 387 10.46 -14.81 14.37
N ASP A 388 9.86 -13.63 14.19
CA ASP A 388 9.10 -12.96 15.25
C ASP A 388 7.65 -13.43 15.31
N PHE A 389 7.04 -13.75 14.15
CA PHE A 389 5.61 -14.02 14.06
C PHE A 389 5.27 -15.35 13.39
N GLY A 390 6.26 -16.04 12.81
CA GLY A 390 6.02 -17.28 12.06
C GLY A 390 5.38 -17.05 10.69
N GLU A 391 5.52 -15.84 10.13
CA GLU A 391 4.74 -15.39 8.97
C GLU A 391 5.59 -15.26 7.70
N SER A 392 4.98 -15.53 6.54
CA SER A 392 5.63 -15.51 5.23
C SER A 392 4.85 -14.66 4.23
N VAL A 393 5.50 -13.62 3.71
CA VAL A 393 4.93 -12.75 2.66
C VAL A 393 4.64 -13.54 1.38
N GLY A 394 5.47 -14.52 1.04
CA GLY A 394 5.24 -15.39 -0.13
C GLY A 394 3.96 -16.22 0.04
N GLU A 395 3.72 -16.79 1.21
CA GLU A 395 2.50 -17.57 1.49
C GLU A 395 1.25 -16.68 1.47
N TRP A 396 1.35 -15.46 1.98
CA TRP A 396 0.26 -14.48 1.86
C TRP A 396 -0.02 -14.13 0.40
N ALA A 397 1.01 -13.87 -0.40
CA ALA A 397 0.86 -13.54 -1.81
C ALA A 397 0.23 -14.69 -2.60
N GLU A 398 0.67 -15.93 -2.36
CA GLU A 398 0.08 -17.14 -2.94
C GLU A 398 -1.40 -17.29 -2.58
N ARG A 399 -1.75 -17.04 -1.31
CA ARG A 399 -3.13 -17.12 -0.83
C ARG A 399 -4.03 -16.07 -1.48
N LEU A 400 -3.61 -14.81 -1.51
CA LEU A 400 -4.35 -13.72 -2.16
C LEU A 400 -4.52 -13.99 -3.65
N THR A 401 -3.45 -14.40 -4.33
CA THR A 401 -3.47 -14.77 -5.76
C THR A 401 -4.45 -15.91 -6.01
N SER A 402 -4.38 -16.97 -5.21
CA SER A 402 -5.29 -18.12 -5.31
C SER A 402 -6.74 -17.74 -5.08
N CYS A 403 -6.99 -16.74 -4.23
CA CYS A 403 -8.32 -16.21 -3.95
C CYS A 403 -8.85 -15.32 -5.09
N ALA A 404 -7.99 -14.48 -5.66
CA ALA A 404 -8.34 -13.64 -6.80
C ALA A 404 -8.71 -14.48 -8.04
N LEU A 405 -7.99 -15.58 -8.29
CA LEU A 405 -8.22 -16.47 -9.43
C LEU A 405 -9.47 -17.36 -9.30
N ARG A 406 -10.04 -17.50 -8.11
CA ARG A 406 -11.26 -18.29 -7.87
C ARG A 406 -12.56 -17.52 -8.14
N ARG A 407 -12.47 -16.21 -8.29
CA ARG A 407 -13.59 -15.31 -8.58
C ARG A 407 -13.79 -15.19 -10.08
#